data_AF-A0A164J406-F1
#
_entry.id   AF-A0A164J406-F1
#
_cell.length_a   1.000
_cell.length_b   1.000
_cell.length_c   1.000
_cell.angle_alpha   90.00
_cell.angle_beta   90.00
_cell.angle_gamma   90.00
#
_symmetry.space_group_name_H-M   'P 1'
#
loop_
_entity.id
_entity.type
_entity.pdbx_description
1 polymer ?
#
loop_
_entity_poly.entity_id
_entity_poly.type
_entity_poly.pdbx_seq_one_letter_code
_entity_poly.pdbx_strand_id
1 'polypeptide(L)'
;MTLFEINMSRNLPAVKSCNSLVFFDLETTGLPAFHSPKITELSFCAVERNQFLHGQPKQVPRVTNRLNLCIYPSRLVDPEATNKTKLDNYNLEHQSKFDEDVFSVIFSFLNRLKKPICLIAHNGFRFDFPILRSEIAKLEKVKYFYSNFSA
;
A
#
# COMPACT_ATOMS: atom_id res chain seq x y z
N MET A 1 5.20 -14.68 -5.12
CA MET A 1 5.71 -13.70 -4.14
C MET A 1 6.66 -12.80 -4.89
N THR A 2 6.38 -11.51 -4.98
CA THR A 2 7.16 -10.61 -5.83
C THR A 2 7.64 -9.44 -4.97
N LEU A 3 8.95 -9.20 -4.97
CA LEU A 3 9.67 -8.32 -4.03
C LEU A 3 9.74 -6.89 -4.59
N PHE A 4 9.12 -5.90 -3.93
CA PHE A 4 9.26 -4.50 -4.32
C PHE A 4 10.13 -3.74 -3.31
N GLU A 5 11.29 -3.29 -3.77
CA GLU A 5 12.16 -2.38 -3.03
C GLU A 5 11.75 -0.93 -3.35
N ILE A 6 11.25 -0.20 -2.35
CA ILE A 6 11.13 1.26 -2.46
C ILE A 6 12.52 1.84 -2.16
N ASN A 7 13.28 2.10 -3.23
CA ASN A 7 14.60 2.70 -3.15
C ASN A 7 14.48 4.22 -3.30
N MET A 8 14.49 4.97 -2.19
CA MET A 8 14.50 6.45 -2.22
C MET A 8 15.91 7.04 -2.46
N SER A 9 16.90 6.23 -2.81
CA SER A 9 18.23 6.70 -3.22
C SER A 9 18.70 5.98 -4.49
N ARG A 10 19.17 6.77 -5.47
CA ARG A 10 19.72 6.26 -6.74
C ARG A 10 21.02 5.49 -6.49
N ASN A 11 21.22 4.44 -7.31
CA ASN A 11 22.34 3.47 -7.40
C ASN A 11 22.05 2.12 -6.72
N LEU A 12 21.91 1.05 -7.52
CA LEU A 12 21.69 -0.33 -7.08
C LEU A 12 22.97 -1.17 -7.22
N PRO A 13 23.73 -1.37 -6.14
CA PRO A 13 24.64 -2.51 -5.98
C PRO A 13 24.03 -3.56 -5.04
N ALA A 14 24.40 -4.84 -5.26
CA ALA A 14 24.19 -6.05 -4.44
C ALA A 14 23.00 -6.05 -3.46
N VAL A 15 22.00 -6.92 -3.71
CA VAL A 15 20.76 -7.10 -2.91
C VAL A 15 21.00 -6.82 -1.43
N LYS A 16 20.65 -5.61 -0.98
CA LYS A 16 20.78 -5.22 0.42
C LYS A 16 19.76 -6.04 1.21
N SER A 17 20.19 -6.72 2.26
CA SER A 17 19.26 -7.40 3.16
C SER A 17 18.30 -6.39 3.77
N CYS A 18 17.00 -6.52 3.52
CA CYS A 18 15.97 -5.74 4.22
C CYS A 18 15.88 -6.17 5.69
N ASN A 19 15.62 -5.23 6.59
CA ASN A 19 15.48 -5.50 8.02
C ASN A 19 14.01 -5.64 8.45
N SER A 20 13.08 -5.04 7.71
CA SER A 20 11.64 -5.20 7.94
C SER A 20 10.94 -5.74 6.71
N LEU A 21 10.02 -6.67 6.91
CA LEU A 21 9.10 -7.18 5.90
C LEU A 21 7.73 -6.57 6.18
N VAL A 22 7.08 -6.02 5.16
CA VAL A 22 5.72 -5.48 5.26
C VAL A 22 4.86 -6.24 4.28
N PHE A 23 4.04 -7.14 4.81
CA PHE A 23 2.99 -7.81 4.05
C PHE A 23 1.91 -6.78 3.75
N PHE A 24 1.55 -6.69 2.47
CA PHE A 24 0.72 -5.66 1.89
C PHE A 24 -0.39 -6.32 1.07
N ASP A 25 -1.60 -5.81 1.24
CA ASP A 25 -2.78 -6.23 0.50
C ASP A 25 -3.70 -5.01 0.28
N LEU A 26 -4.38 -5.00 -0.86
CA LEU A 26 -5.39 -4.01 -1.20
C LEU A 26 -6.71 -4.67 -1.57
N GLU A 27 -7.79 -4.12 -1.03
CA GLU A 27 -9.09 -4.22 -1.67
C GLU A 27 -9.35 -2.98 -2.52
N THR A 28 -10.01 -3.18 -3.65
CA THR A 28 -10.25 -2.12 -4.61
C THR A 28 -11.63 -2.19 -5.22
N THR A 29 -12.03 -1.12 -5.91
CA THR A 29 -13.33 -1.04 -6.59
C THR A 29 -13.56 -2.13 -7.65
N GLY A 30 -12.53 -2.83 -8.10
CA GLY A 30 -12.64 -3.83 -9.17
C GLY A 30 -11.27 -4.25 -9.71
N LEU A 31 -11.26 -5.06 -10.77
CA LEU A 31 -10.04 -5.48 -11.44
C LEU A 31 -9.56 -4.43 -12.46
N PRO A 32 -8.24 -4.37 -12.75
CA PRO A 32 -7.69 -3.54 -13.81
C PRO A 32 -8.01 -4.14 -15.19
N ALA A 33 -9.27 -4.00 -15.63
CA ALA A 33 -9.73 -4.42 -16.95
C ALA A 33 -10.10 -3.20 -17.82
N PHE A 34 -11.17 -2.49 -17.44
CA PHE A 34 -11.71 -1.36 -18.21
C PHE A 34 -11.35 0.01 -17.62
N HIS A 35 -11.12 0.07 -16.31
CA HIS A 35 -10.82 1.30 -15.59
C HIS A 35 -9.71 1.07 -14.57
N SER A 36 -8.96 2.13 -14.25
CA SER A 36 -7.97 2.05 -13.16
C SER A 36 -8.70 1.91 -11.82
N PRO A 37 -8.53 0.80 -11.09
CA PRO A 37 -9.24 0.57 -9.84
C PRO A 37 -8.82 1.58 -8.76
N LYS A 38 -9.74 1.86 -7.83
CA LYS A 38 -9.54 2.75 -6.68
C LYS A 38 -9.47 1.92 -5.41
N ILE A 39 -8.63 2.32 -4.46
CA ILE A 39 -8.46 1.61 -3.18
C ILE A 39 -9.73 1.77 -2.33
N THR A 40 -10.24 0.66 -1.81
CA THR A 40 -11.33 0.61 -0.83
C THR A 40 -10.83 0.19 0.56
N GLU A 41 -9.76 -0.60 0.62
CA GLU A 41 -9.08 -0.96 1.85
C GLU A 41 -7.58 -1.13 1.59
N LEU A 42 -6.76 -0.70 2.55
CA LEU A 42 -5.32 -0.97 2.57
C LEU A 42 -4.94 -1.67 3.86
N SER A 43 -4.19 -2.78 3.76
CA SER A 43 -3.62 -3.46 4.91
C SER A 43 -2.10 -3.60 4.83
N PHE A 44 -1.44 -3.26 5.94
CA PHE A 44 -0.05 -3.61 6.21
C PHE A 44 0.09 -4.46 7.47
N CYS A 45 0.95 -5.47 7.39
CA CYS A 45 1.47 -6.20 8.54
C CYS A 45 2.99 -6.23 8.46
N ALA A 46 3.65 -5.51 9.36
CA ALA A 46 5.09 -5.37 9.40
C ALA A 46 5.72 -6.24 10.49
N VAL A 47 6.82 -6.91 10.14
CA VAL A 47 7.62 -7.76 11.04
C VAL A 47 9.12 -7.57 10.77
N GLU A 48 9.95 -7.66 11.80
CA GLU A 48 11.40 -7.72 11.59
C GLU A 48 11.78 -9.03 10.90
N ARG A 49 12.68 -8.95 9.90
CA ARG A 49 13.13 -10.09 9.11
C ARG A 49 13.67 -11.23 9.97
N ASN A 50 14.52 -10.93 10.95
CA ASN A 50 15.12 -11.96 11.81
C ASN A 50 14.05 -12.73 12.59
N GLN A 51 13.06 -12.02 13.14
CA GLN A 51 11.95 -12.64 13.85
C GLN A 51 11.08 -13.51 12.93
N PHE A 52 10.89 -13.08 11.68
CA PHE A 52 10.13 -13.86 10.70
C PHE A 52 10.86 -15.14 10.29
N LEU A 53 12.18 -15.06 10.05
CA LEU A 53 12.98 -16.20 9.59
C LEU A 53 13.28 -17.23 10.68
N HIS A 54 13.40 -16.78 11.92
CA HIS A 54 13.74 -17.65 13.07
C HIS A 54 12.52 -17.94 13.97
N GLY A 55 11.33 -17.56 13.53
CA GLY A 55 10.08 -17.82 14.23
C GLY A 55 9.61 -19.26 14.11
N GLN A 56 8.59 -19.61 14.89
CA GLN A 56 7.95 -20.92 14.81
C GLN A 56 7.24 -21.10 13.45
N PRO A 57 7.45 -22.22 12.73
CA PRO A 57 6.75 -22.49 11.48
C PRO A 57 5.23 -22.42 11.66
N LYS A 58 4.55 -21.84 10.66
CA LYS A 58 3.08 -21.67 10.63
C LYS A 58 2.49 -20.80 11.75
N GLN A 59 3.32 -20.08 12.49
CA GLN A 59 2.86 -19.10 13.49
C GLN A 59 3.18 -17.69 13.02
N VAL A 60 2.23 -16.78 13.22
CA VAL A 60 2.47 -15.36 13.00
C VAL A 60 3.36 -14.84 14.15
N PRO A 61 4.47 -14.15 13.86
CA PRO A 61 5.32 -13.61 14.91
C PRO A 61 4.56 -12.68 15.87
N ARG A 62 4.87 -12.75 17.17
CA ARG A 62 4.12 -12.00 18.20
C ARG A 62 4.29 -10.49 18.09
N VAL A 63 5.49 -10.03 17.78
CA VAL A 63 5.80 -8.60 17.63
C VAL A 63 5.55 -8.22 16.18
N THR A 64 4.43 -7.57 15.91
CA THR A 64 4.06 -7.02 14.60
C THR A 64 3.55 -5.60 14.76
N ASN A 65 3.76 -4.77 13.74
CA ASN A 65 3.05 -3.50 13.60
C ASN A 65 2.01 -3.68 12.49
N ARG A 66 0.77 -3.24 12.70
CA ARG A 66 -0.30 -3.39 11.71
C ARG A 66 -0.96 -2.05 11.43
N LEU A 67 -1.34 -1.84 10.18
CA LEU A 67 -2.16 -0.72 9.73
C LEU A 67 -3.26 -1.30 8.86
N ASN A 68 -4.50 -0.92 9.10
CA ASN A 68 -5.63 -1.24 8.23
C ASN A 68 -6.47 0.04 8.11
N LEU A 69 -6.77 0.43 6.87
CA LEU A 69 -7.49 1.65 6.55
C LEU A 69 -8.57 1.32 5.51
N CYS A 70 -9.84 1.52 5.88
CA CYS A 70 -10.93 1.62 4.91
C CYS A 70 -10.89 3.03 4.29
N ILE A 71 -11.10 3.10 2.97
CA ILE A 71 -10.90 4.32 2.19
C ILE A 71 -12.10 4.50 1.26
N TYR A 72 -12.71 5.68 1.27
CA TYR A 72 -13.78 5.98 0.33
C TYR A 72 -13.22 6.17 -1.09
N PRO A 73 -13.57 5.31 -2.06
CA PRO A 73 -12.89 5.26 -3.36
C PRO A 73 -13.23 6.43 -4.29
N SER A 74 -14.24 7.25 -3.96
CA SER A 74 -14.80 8.30 -4.84
C SER A 74 -15.21 7.78 -6.21
N ARG A 75 -15.64 6.52 -6.26
CA ARG A 75 -16.10 5.81 -7.45
C ARG A 75 -16.99 4.65 -7.01
N LEU A 76 -17.92 4.25 -7.87
CA LEU A 76 -18.71 3.03 -7.66
C LEU A 76 -17.81 1.80 -7.51
N VAL A 77 -18.10 0.99 -6.50
CA VAL A 77 -17.50 -0.33 -6.33
C VAL A 77 -18.25 -1.33 -7.22
N ASP A 78 -17.51 -2.11 -8.01
CA ASP A 78 -18.10 -3.12 -8.88
C ASP A 78 -18.85 -4.17 -8.04
N PRO A 79 -20.03 -4.65 -8.49
CA PRO A 79 -20.80 -5.65 -7.72
C PRO A 79 -20.02 -6.91 -7.36
N GLU A 80 -19.11 -7.35 -8.25
CA GLU A 80 -18.25 -8.51 -8.00
C GLU A 80 -17.22 -8.21 -6.88
N ALA A 81 -16.66 -7.00 -6.86
CA ALA A 81 -15.77 -6.56 -5.79
C ALA A 81 -16.53 -6.48 -4.47
N THR A 82 -17.70 -5.85 -4.44
CA THR A 82 -18.58 -5.82 -3.25
C THR A 82 -18.92 -7.22 -2.76
N ASN A 83 -19.24 -8.16 -3.65
CA ASN A 83 -19.54 -9.52 -3.21
C ASN A 83 -18.34 -10.22 -2.56
N LYS A 84 -17.11 -9.96 -3.04
CA LYS A 84 -15.88 -10.57 -2.50
C LYS A 84 -15.44 -9.92 -1.20
N THR A 85 -15.39 -8.59 -1.15
CA THR A 85 -14.78 -7.81 -0.07
C THR A 85 -15.78 -7.40 1.00
N LYS A 86 -17.08 -7.42 0.66
CA LYS A 86 -18.17 -6.86 1.46
C LYS A 86 -18.06 -5.36 1.70
N LEU A 87 -17.27 -4.67 0.87
CA LEU A 87 -17.15 -3.22 0.85
C LEU A 87 -17.97 -2.65 -0.31
N ASP A 88 -18.71 -1.59 -0.03
CA ASP A 88 -19.46 -0.85 -1.04
C ASP A 88 -19.43 0.65 -0.73
N ASN A 89 -20.07 1.44 -1.58
CA ASN A 89 -20.09 2.88 -1.40
C ASN A 89 -20.87 3.35 -0.17
N TYR A 90 -21.81 2.54 0.35
CA TYR A 90 -22.63 2.90 1.50
C TYR A 90 -21.83 2.71 2.79
N ASN A 91 -21.23 1.54 3.00
CA ASN A 91 -20.47 1.29 4.22
C ASN A 91 -19.12 2.02 4.28
N LEU A 92 -18.62 2.50 3.14
CA LEU A 92 -17.44 3.36 3.05
C LEU A 92 -17.76 4.87 3.05
N GLU A 93 -19.02 5.30 3.07
CA GLU A 93 -19.40 6.70 2.78
C GLU A 93 -18.80 7.72 3.76
N HIS A 94 -18.53 7.30 4.99
CA HIS A 94 -17.95 8.12 6.05
C HIS A 94 -16.43 7.99 6.20
N GLN A 95 -15.78 7.20 5.34
CA GLN A 95 -14.32 7.07 5.33
C GLN A 95 -13.70 8.23 4.54
N SER A 96 -12.48 8.60 4.91
CA SER A 96 -11.68 9.55 4.12
C SER A 96 -11.32 8.95 2.75
N LYS A 97 -11.09 9.83 1.79
CA LYS A 97 -10.56 9.44 0.47
C LYS A 97 -9.08 9.08 0.60
N PHE A 98 -8.47 8.56 -0.46
CA PHE A 98 -7.02 8.50 -0.52
C PHE A 98 -6.47 9.93 -0.72
N ASP A 99 -6.14 10.59 0.38
CA ASP A 99 -5.71 11.99 0.49
C ASP A 99 -4.33 12.11 1.19
N GLU A 100 -3.88 13.34 1.43
CA GLU A 100 -2.61 13.63 2.09
C GLU A 100 -2.51 13.08 3.51
N ASP A 101 -3.63 12.96 4.23
CA ASP A 101 -3.65 12.41 5.59
C ASP A 101 -3.46 10.88 5.56
N VAL A 102 -4.18 10.18 4.67
CA VAL A 102 -3.96 8.74 4.43
C VAL A 102 -2.50 8.48 4.03
N PHE A 103 -1.95 9.29 3.12
CA PHE A 103 -0.54 9.19 2.75
C PHE A 103 0.40 9.43 3.93
N SER A 104 0.13 10.44 4.76
CA SER A 104 0.95 10.76 5.93
C SER A 104 0.95 9.65 6.98
N VAL A 105 -0.18 8.97 7.18
CA VAL A 105 -0.29 7.78 8.03
C VAL A 105 0.55 6.62 7.48
N ILE A 106 0.40 6.31 6.18
CA ILE A 106 1.19 5.27 5.50
C ILE A 106 2.69 5.58 5.61
N PHE A 107 3.09 6.80 5.29
CA PHE A 107 4.48 7.24 5.34
C PHE A 107 5.06 7.12 6.74
N SER A 108 4.33 7.61 7.76
CA SER A 108 4.77 7.55 9.16
C SER A 108 4.86 6.11 9.67
N PHE A 109 3.89 5.26 9.30
CA PHE A 109 3.91 3.82 9.61
C PHE A 109 5.14 3.13 9.01
N LEU A 110 5.47 3.42 7.75
CA LEU A 110 6.67 2.86 7.13
C LEU A 110 7.94 3.49 7.70
N ASN A 111 7.93 4.77 8.09
CA ASN A 111 9.13 5.47 8.54
C ASN A 111 9.69 4.92 9.86
N ARG A 112 8.82 4.48 10.77
CA ARG A 112 9.20 3.88 12.07
C ARG A 112 9.77 2.47 12.01
N LEU A 113 9.68 1.78 10.87
CA LEU A 113 10.18 0.41 10.72
C LEU A 113 11.69 0.41 10.49
N LYS A 114 12.36 -0.67 10.91
CA LYS A 114 13.81 -0.85 10.74
C LYS A 114 14.15 -0.94 9.25
N LYS A 115 14.93 0.02 8.76
CA LYS A 115 15.33 0.14 7.34
C LYS A 115 16.48 -0.82 6.99
N PRO A 116 16.63 -1.30 5.74
CA PRO A 116 15.70 -1.10 4.63
C PRO A 116 14.42 -1.94 4.77
N ILE A 117 13.32 -1.48 4.19
CA ILE A 117 12.01 -2.15 4.25
C ILE A 117 11.75 -2.84 2.91
N CYS A 118 11.14 -4.03 2.96
CA CYS A 118 10.62 -4.73 1.79
C CYS A 118 9.10 -4.82 1.85
N LEU A 119 8.40 -4.29 0.84
CA LEU A 119 6.97 -4.54 0.68
C LEU A 119 6.76 -5.89 -0.04
N ILE A 120 5.80 -6.68 0.45
CA ILE A 120 5.50 -8.03 -0.05
C ILE A 120 3.99 -8.12 -0.28
N ALA A 121 3.58 -8.30 -1.53
CA ALA A 121 2.18 -8.50 -1.90
C ALA A 121 2.06 -9.71 -2.85
N HIS A 122 0.92 -10.39 -2.79
CA HIS A 122 0.62 -11.48 -3.71
C HIS A 122 0.17 -10.91 -5.06
N ASN A 123 0.89 -11.22 -6.14
CA ASN A 123 0.68 -10.58 -7.46
C ASN A 123 0.93 -9.04 -7.47
N GLY A 124 1.65 -8.51 -6.47
CA GLY A 124 1.80 -7.07 -6.25
C GLY A 124 2.28 -6.24 -7.43
N PHE A 125 3.18 -6.77 -8.28
CA PHE A 125 3.67 -6.03 -9.44
C PHE A 125 2.62 -5.80 -10.52
N ARG A 126 1.60 -6.65 -10.57
CA ARG A 126 0.51 -6.54 -11.54
C ARG A 126 -0.75 -5.93 -10.93
N PHE A 127 -0.75 -5.69 -9.61
CA PHE A 127 -1.94 -5.25 -8.89
C PHE A 127 -1.60 -4.19 -7.84
N ASP A 128 -1.16 -4.59 -6.65
CA ASP A 128 -1.07 -3.69 -5.50
C ASP A 128 -0.09 -2.52 -5.68
N PHE A 129 1.12 -2.79 -6.16
CA PHE A 129 2.17 -1.76 -6.27
C PHE A 129 1.83 -0.70 -7.32
N PRO A 130 1.39 -1.03 -8.55
CA PRO A 130 0.92 -0.02 -9.50
C PRO A 130 -0.25 0.83 -8.99
N ILE A 131 -1.20 0.23 -8.27
CA ILE A 131 -2.38 0.93 -7.76
C ILE A 131 -2.00 1.93 -6.66
N LEU A 132 -1.23 1.48 -5.65
CA LEU A 132 -0.75 2.38 -4.60
C LEU A 132 0.12 3.51 -5.16
N ARG A 133 1.02 3.20 -6.09
CA ARG A 133 1.85 4.22 -6.77
C ARG A 133 0.98 5.22 -7.53
N SER A 134 -0.07 4.77 -8.19
CA SER A 134 -1.00 5.64 -8.93
C SER A 134 -1.76 6.59 -8.00
N GLU A 135 -2.20 6.14 -6.82
CA GLU A 135 -2.84 7.02 -5.84
C GLU A 135 -1.85 8.06 -5.26
N ILE A 136 -0.65 7.63 -4.86
CA ILE A 136 0.38 8.55 -4.35
C ILE A 136 0.77 9.60 -5.40
N ALA A 137 0.93 9.20 -6.66
CA ALA A 137 1.28 10.12 -7.75
C ALA A 137 0.19 11.17 -8.02
N LYS A 138 -1.07 10.94 -7.63
CA LYS A 138 -2.14 11.95 -7.75
C LYS A 138 -2.00 13.04 -6.69
N LEU A 139 -1.53 12.69 -5.49
CA LEU A 139 -1.27 13.64 -4.40
C LEU A 139 -0.05 14.53 -4.70
N GLU A 140 1.01 13.93 -5.25
CA GLU A 140 2.23 14.67 -5.61
C GLU A 140 1.98 15.65 -6.77
N LYS A 141 1.04 15.34 -7.68
CA LYS A 141 0.62 16.26 -8.75
C LYS A 141 -0.07 17.53 -8.24
N VAL A 142 -0.51 17.58 -6.98
CA VAL A 142 -1.09 18.79 -6.38
C VAL A 142 -0.02 19.79 -5.89
N LYS A 143 1.22 19.35 -5.59
CA LYS A 143 2.31 20.28 -5.20
C LYS A 143 3.07 20.89 -6.39
N TYR A 144 3.02 20.27 -7.58
CA TYR A 144 3.80 20.71 -8.75
C TYR A 144 2.99 21.43 -9.85
N PHE A 145 1.65 21.33 -9.86
CA PHE A 145 0.84 21.99 -10.90
C PHE A 145 0.71 23.52 -10.74
N TYR A 146 1.02 24.08 -9.56
CA TYR A 146 0.99 25.54 -9.32
C TYR A 146 2.34 26.16 -8.96
N SER A 147 3.42 25.37 -8.83
CA SER A 147 4.70 25.90 -8.34
C SER A 147 5.77 26.12 -9.39
N ASN A 148 5.70 25.57 -10.62
CA ASN A 148 6.82 25.69 -11.56
C ASN A 148 6.46 25.77 -13.07
N PHE A 149 5.39 26.47 -13.43
CA PHE A 149 5.40 27.22 -14.71
C PHE A 149 5.94 28.62 -14.43
N SER A 150 7.25 28.77 -14.52
CA SER A 150 7.98 29.99 -14.89
C SER A 150 9.31 29.51 -15.46
N ALA A 151 9.69 30.10 -16.60
CA ALA A 151 10.85 29.80 -17.46
C ALA A 151 12.09 29.19 -16.79
#